data_AF-A0A418WBA4-F1
#
_entry.id   AF-A0A418WBA4-F1
#
_cell.length_a   1.000
_cell.length_b   1.000
_cell.length_c   1.000
_cell.angle_alpha   90.00
_cell.angle_beta   90.00
_cell.angle_gamma   90.00
#
_symmetry.space_group_name_H-M   'P 1'
#
loop_
_entity.id
_entity.type
_entity.pdbx_description
1 polymer ?
#
loop_
_entity_poly.entity_id
_entity_poly.type
_entity_poly.pdbx_seq_one_letter_code
_entity_poly.pdbx_strand_id
1 'polypeptide(L)'
;MPSRKPTAAAGTTVAMPRPALPALPVAPGAPKIGPGNQIQADVVAPTICRKPAEVSADDVRRLQTELMVAALRCHKNPDLKIADKYNAFVRKFSPEMVKQTKALQALFKRQFGTAYMKQFDIYVTALANEISQRGGKTYDYCKVADGLLDKVNAVKAEELGTFSATAPMVVRSSLNGKTC
;
A
#
# COMPACT_ATOMS: atom_id res chain seq x y z
N MET A 1 -51.02 -46.90 -14.46
CA MET A 1 -49.90 -45.96 -14.68
C MET A 1 -50.10 -44.72 -13.82
N PRO A 2 -49.24 -44.44 -12.82
CA PRO A 2 -49.16 -43.12 -12.21
C PRO A 2 -47.81 -42.46 -12.54
N SER A 3 -47.88 -41.28 -13.17
CA SER A 3 -46.76 -40.39 -13.50
C SER A 3 -46.03 -39.91 -12.25
N ARG A 4 -44.71 -40.17 -12.17
CA ARG A 4 -43.82 -39.54 -11.17
C ARG A 4 -43.32 -38.20 -11.71
N LYS A 5 -43.61 -37.12 -10.97
CA LYS A 5 -43.09 -35.77 -11.18
C LYS A 5 -41.56 -35.73 -11.03
N PRO A 6 -40.85 -34.82 -11.73
CA PRO A 6 -39.41 -34.65 -11.58
C PRO A 6 -39.06 -33.94 -10.26
N THR A 7 -38.07 -34.51 -9.57
CA THR A 7 -37.44 -33.99 -8.36
C THR A 7 -36.62 -32.74 -8.67
N ALA A 8 -36.94 -31.62 -8.03
CA ALA A 8 -36.09 -30.43 -8.03
C ALA A 8 -34.89 -30.67 -7.10
N ALA A 9 -33.69 -30.76 -7.66
CA ALA A 9 -32.45 -30.73 -6.90
C ALA A 9 -32.19 -29.29 -6.44
N ALA A 10 -32.26 -29.08 -5.13
CA ALA A 10 -31.84 -27.85 -4.47
C ALA A 10 -30.32 -27.69 -4.64
N GLY A 11 -29.90 -26.76 -5.51
CA GLY A 11 -28.52 -26.30 -5.58
C GLY A 11 -28.24 -25.42 -4.37
N THR A 12 -27.61 -25.97 -3.33
CA THR A 12 -27.10 -25.19 -2.21
C THR A 12 -25.90 -24.37 -2.69
N THR A 13 -26.08 -23.06 -2.83
CA THR A 13 -24.97 -22.12 -2.97
C THR A 13 -24.17 -22.13 -1.67
N VAL A 14 -23.03 -22.80 -1.68
CA VAL A 14 -22.04 -22.70 -0.59
C VAL A 14 -21.43 -21.30 -0.67
N ALA A 15 -22.02 -20.35 0.06
CA ALA A 15 -21.39 -19.08 0.34
C ALA A 15 -20.17 -19.34 1.25
N MET A 16 -18.97 -19.30 0.69
CA MET A 16 -17.75 -19.28 1.50
C MET A 16 -17.81 -18.05 2.43
N PRO A 17 -17.61 -18.22 3.74
CA PRO A 17 -17.55 -17.09 4.66
C PRO A 17 -16.34 -16.22 4.29
N ARG A 18 -16.58 -14.94 4.00
CA ARG A 18 -15.51 -13.94 3.93
C ARG A 18 -14.80 -14.00 5.29
N PRO A 19 -13.48 -14.25 5.36
CA PRO A 19 -12.78 -14.05 6.62
C PRO A 19 -13.01 -12.59 7.01
N ALA A 20 -13.72 -12.39 8.11
CA ALA A 20 -13.82 -11.11 8.76
C ALA A 20 -12.41 -10.76 9.23
N LEU A 21 -11.67 -10.03 8.39
CA LEU A 21 -10.55 -9.26 8.90
C LEU A 21 -11.13 -8.44 10.07
N PRO A 22 -10.54 -8.53 11.28
CA PRO A 22 -10.96 -7.62 12.34
C PRO A 22 -10.83 -6.21 11.77
N ALA A 23 -11.93 -5.46 11.81
CA ALA A 23 -11.89 -4.04 11.51
C ALA A 23 -10.89 -3.45 12.50
N LEU A 24 -9.67 -3.19 12.04
CA LEU A 24 -8.68 -2.49 12.84
C LEU A 24 -9.39 -1.21 13.30
N PRO A 25 -9.44 -0.94 14.63
CA PRO A 25 -10.03 0.29 15.10
C PRO A 25 -9.30 1.42 14.38
N VAL A 26 -10.08 2.21 13.64
CA VAL A 26 -9.61 3.49 13.08
C VAL A 26 -8.94 4.22 14.24
N ALA A 27 -7.63 4.44 14.14
CA ALA A 27 -6.86 5.05 15.21
C ALA A 27 -7.56 6.35 15.66
N PRO A 28 -7.75 6.59 16.97
CA PRO A 28 -8.31 7.84 17.46
C PRO A 28 -7.49 9.02 16.92
N GLY A 29 -8.08 9.81 16.02
CA GLY A 29 -7.41 10.92 15.33
C GLY A 29 -7.19 10.74 13.83
N ALA A 30 -7.58 9.62 13.23
CA ALA A 30 -7.67 9.52 11.77
C ALA A 30 -8.67 10.58 11.25
N PRO A 31 -8.29 11.42 10.27
CA PRO A 31 -9.21 12.37 9.66
C PRO A 31 -10.45 11.64 9.14
N LYS A 32 -11.65 12.16 9.43
CA LYS A 32 -12.89 11.66 8.82
C LYS A 32 -12.91 12.08 7.36
N ILE A 33 -12.30 11.26 6.51
CA ILE A 33 -12.25 11.49 5.06
C ILE A 33 -13.61 11.07 4.49
N GLY A 34 -14.54 12.02 4.40
CA GLY A 34 -15.76 11.86 3.60
C GLY A 34 -15.42 11.75 2.10
N PRO A 35 -16.37 11.31 1.24
CA PRO A 35 -16.12 11.03 -0.17
C PRO A 35 -15.76 12.25 -1.06
N GLY A 36 -15.45 13.43 -0.50
CA GLY A 36 -15.13 14.64 -1.26
C GLY A 36 -13.88 15.43 -0.84
N ASN A 37 -13.33 15.21 0.37
CA ASN A 37 -12.18 15.96 0.89
C ASN A 37 -11.02 15.01 1.23
N GLN A 38 -10.35 14.49 0.19
CA GLN A 38 -9.21 13.59 0.33
C GLN A 38 -7.93 14.43 0.48
N ILE A 39 -7.27 14.34 1.64
CA ILE A 39 -5.95 14.97 1.85
C ILE A 39 -4.92 14.18 1.03
N GLN A 40 -4.23 14.85 0.12
CA GLN A 40 -3.14 14.26 -0.68
C GLN A 40 -1.92 14.03 0.21
N ALA A 41 -1.14 12.98 -0.05
CA ALA A 41 0.03 12.66 0.78
C ALA A 41 1.03 13.82 0.85
N ASP A 42 1.21 14.56 -0.24
CA ASP A 42 2.22 15.62 -0.30
C ASP A 42 1.81 16.91 0.42
N VAL A 43 0.51 17.09 0.65
CA VAL A 43 0.00 18.22 1.45
C VAL A 43 0.39 18.06 2.93
N VAL A 44 0.58 16.81 3.37
CA VAL A 44 0.98 16.48 4.76
C VAL A 44 2.43 16.03 4.88
N ALA A 45 3.13 15.89 3.75
CA ALA A 45 4.55 15.56 3.74
C ALA A 45 5.39 16.72 4.30
N PRO A 46 6.54 16.43 4.96
CA PRO A 46 7.49 17.45 5.39
C PRO A 46 7.94 18.32 4.21
N THR A 47 7.96 19.64 4.43
CA THR A 47 8.38 20.65 3.44
C THR A 47 9.84 21.08 3.61
N ILE A 48 10.50 20.70 4.70
CA ILE A 48 11.93 20.93 4.89
C ILE A 48 12.77 20.12 3.90
N CYS A 49 13.99 20.58 3.69
CA CYS A 49 14.94 19.86 2.84
C CYS A 49 15.27 18.47 3.39
N ARG A 50 15.42 17.51 2.48
CA ARG A 50 15.54 16.08 2.77
C ARG A 50 16.95 15.59 2.53
N LYS A 51 17.42 14.70 3.41
CA LYS A 51 18.69 13.98 3.22
C LYS A 51 18.50 12.86 2.19
N PRO A 52 19.55 12.41 1.48
CA PRO A 52 19.45 11.30 0.54
C PRO A 52 18.81 10.03 1.12
N ALA A 53 19.13 9.69 2.37
CA ALA A 53 18.51 8.56 3.07
C ALA A 53 17.01 8.75 3.34
N GLU A 54 16.55 9.98 3.56
CA GLU A 54 15.13 10.29 3.77
C GLU A 54 14.35 10.23 2.45
N VAL A 55 15.00 10.59 1.33
CA VAL A 55 14.42 10.43 -0.02
C VAL A 55 14.23 8.95 -0.35
N SER A 56 15.29 8.14 -0.21
CA SER A 56 15.20 6.69 -0.43
C SER A 56 14.15 6.05 0.49
N ALA A 57 14.03 6.52 1.72
CA ALA A 57 13.05 5.99 2.66
C ALA A 57 11.61 6.29 2.26
N ASP A 58 11.36 7.47 1.69
CA ASP A 58 10.06 7.82 1.16
C ASP A 58 9.69 6.97 -0.06
N ASP A 59 10.62 6.76 -1.00
CA ASP A 59 10.42 5.89 -2.15
C ASP A 59 10.07 4.46 -1.73
N VAL A 60 10.79 3.91 -0.74
CA VAL A 60 10.48 2.58 -0.18
C VAL A 60 9.11 2.56 0.48
N ARG A 61 8.72 3.62 1.22
CA ARG A 61 7.40 3.70 1.86
C ARG A 61 6.28 3.73 0.83
N ARG A 62 6.46 4.48 -0.26
CA ARG A 62 5.48 4.55 -1.35
C ARG A 62 5.37 3.22 -2.07
N LEU A 63 6.49 2.57 -2.39
CA LEU A 63 6.49 1.22 -2.97
C LEU A 63 5.77 0.21 -2.06
N GLN A 64 6.06 0.19 -0.76
CA GLN A 64 5.40 -0.72 0.17
C GLN A 64 3.88 -0.50 0.20
N THR A 65 3.46 0.77 0.26
CA THR A 65 2.03 1.13 0.30
C THR A 65 1.32 0.76 -1.00
N GLU A 66 1.98 0.97 -2.15
CA GLU A 66 1.52 0.56 -3.48
C GLU A 66 1.20 -0.94 -3.53
N LEU A 67 2.18 -1.74 -3.12
CA LEU A 67 2.08 -3.20 -3.17
C LEU A 67 1.06 -3.74 -2.17
N MET A 68 0.93 -3.10 -1.01
CA MET A 68 -0.11 -3.42 -0.03
C MET A 68 -1.51 -3.18 -0.59
N VAL A 69 -1.74 -2.00 -1.19
CA VAL A 69 -3.03 -1.69 -1.81
C VAL A 69 -3.30 -2.62 -2.98
N ALA A 70 -2.28 -2.99 -3.77
CA ALA A 70 -2.42 -4.00 -4.81
C ALA A 70 -2.86 -5.36 -4.26
N ALA A 71 -2.24 -5.84 -3.18
CA ALA A 71 -2.65 -7.08 -2.52
C ALA A 71 -4.12 -7.01 -2.06
N LEU A 72 -4.55 -5.88 -1.49
CA LEU A 72 -5.94 -5.71 -1.04
C LEU A 72 -6.94 -5.60 -2.19
N ARG A 73 -6.59 -4.92 -3.29
CA ARG A 73 -7.51 -4.71 -4.41
C ARG A 73 -7.60 -5.91 -5.35
N CYS A 74 -6.48 -6.62 -5.54
CA CYS A 74 -6.34 -7.64 -6.55
C CYS A 74 -6.43 -9.07 -6.01
N HIS A 75 -6.67 -9.26 -4.70
CA HIS A 75 -6.73 -10.60 -4.06
C HIS A 75 -7.72 -11.58 -4.71
N LYS A 76 -8.75 -11.09 -5.42
CA LYS A 76 -9.74 -11.94 -6.08
C LYS A 76 -9.29 -12.52 -7.41
N ASN A 77 -8.13 -12.13 -7.92
CA ASN A 77 -7.55 -12.71 -9.13
C ASN A 77 -6.60 -13.85 -8.73
N PRO A 78 -7.05 -15.13 -8.77
CA PRO A 78 -6.26 -16.26 -8.32
C PRO A 78 -5.04 -16.54 -9.21
N ASP A 79 -5.05 -16.08 -10.46
CA ASP A 79 -3.96 -16.33 -11.42
C ASP A 79 -2.70 -15.53 -11.09
N LEU A 80 -2.86 -14.35 -10.49
CA LEU A 80 -1.73 -13.45 -10.17
C LEU A 80 -1.09 -13.74 -8.81
N LYS A 81 -1.85 -14.29 -7.84
CA LYS A 81 -1.36 -14.59 -6.46
C LYS A 81 -0.66 -13.39 -5.77
N ILE A 82 -1.15 -12.18 -6.04
CA ILE A 82 -0.53 -10.92 -5.56
C ILE A 82 -0.39 -10.90 -4.02
N ALA A 83 -1.37 -11.43 -3.29
CA ALA A 83 -1.30 -11.49 -1.83
C ALA A 83 -0.11 -12.33 -1.32
N ASP A 84 0.18 -13.47 -1.96
CA ASP A 84 1.31 -14.33 -1.61
C ASP A 84 2.64 -13.65 -1.95
N LYS A 85 2.73 -13.05 -3.13
CA LYS A 85 3.91 -12.29 -3.57
C LYS A 85 4.19 -11.11 -2.64
N TYR A 86 3.15 -10.42 -2.17
CA TYR A 86 3.29 -9.34 -1.18
C TYR A 86 3.75 -9.86 0.19
N ASN A 87 3.24 -10.99 0.65
CA ASN A 87 3.69 -11.61 1.90
C ASN A 87 5.17 -12.02 1.82
N ALA A 88 5.62 -12.55 0.68
CA ALA A 88 7.02 -12.86 0.43
C ALA A 88 7.89 -11.59 0.46
N PHE A 89 7.41 -10.51 -0.17
CA PHE A 89 8.03 -9.20 -0.15
C PHE A 89 8.20 -8.68 1.29
N VAL A 90 7.13 -8.64 2.08
CA VAL A 90 7.21 -8.19 3.47
C VAL A 90 8.21 -9.02 4.27
N ARG A 91 8.16 -10.35 4.17
CA ARG A 91 9.08 -11.24 4.90
C ARG A 91 10.55 -10.99 4.54
N LYS A 92 10.85 -10.88 3.25
CA LYS A 92 12.23 -10.69 2.75
C LYS A 92 12.79 -9.31 3.12
N PHE A 93 11.98 -8.27 2.99
CA PHE A 93 12.45 -6.89 3.06
C PHE A 93 12.17 -6.19 4.41
N SER A 94 11.50 -6.85 5.37
CA SER A 94 11.17 -6.28 6.68
C SER A 94 12.35 -5.57 7.38
N PRO A 95 13.57 -6.15 7.45
CA PRO A 95 14.69 -5.47 8.11
C PRO A 95 15.04 -4.13 7.46
N GLU A 96 15.12 -4.08 6.12
CA GLU A 96 15.40 -2.84 5.39
C GLU A 96 14.24 -1.86 5.50
N MET A 97 12.97 -2.33 5.41
CA MET A 97 11.79 -1.47 5.62
C MET A 97 11.77 -0.79 6.98
N VAL A 98 12.20 -1.47 8.05
CA VAL A 98 12.30 -0.88 9.39
C VAL A 98 13.35 0.22 9.42
N LYS A 99 14.52 -0.01 8.81
CA LYS A 99 15.58 1.00 8.70
C LYS A 99 15.12 2.23 7.90
N GLN A 100 14.46 2.00 6.77
CA GLN A 100 13.91 3.07 5.93
C GLN A 100 12.81 3.83 6.68
N THR A 101 11.89 3.13 7.37
CA THR A 101 10.85 3.77 8.19
C THR A 101 11.45 4.68 9.27
N LYS A 102 12.54 4.27 9.93
CA LYS A 102 13.24 5.12 10.92
C LYS A 102 13.84 6.38 10.28
N ALA A 103 14.45 6.25 9.10
CA ALA A 103 14.98 7.40 8.37
C ALA A 103 13.87 8.38 7.97
N LEU A 104 12.74 7.88 7.48
CA LEU A 104 11.59 8.73 7.16
C LEU A 104 11.00 9.39 8.41
N GLN A 105 10.84 8.66 9.51
CA GLN A 105 10.40 9.23 10.79
C GLN A 105 11.34 10.31 11.31
N ALA A 106 12.66 10.22 11.05
CA ALA A 106 13.60 11.27 11.41
C ALA A 106 13.33 12.58 10.67
N LEU A 107 12.93 12.52 9.40
CA LEU A 107 12.48 13.70 8.64
C LEU A 107 11.24 14.34 9.30
N PHE A 108 10.23 13.53 9.60
CA PHE A 108 9.02 14.02 10.27
C PHE A 108 9.34 14.60 11.65
N LYS A 109 10.25 13.98 12.40
CA LYS A 109 10.68 14.45 13.72
C LYS A 109 11.40 15.80 13.64
N ARG A 110 12.24 16.00 12.62
CA ARG A 110 12.92 17.28 12.38
C ARG A 110 11.94 18.43 12.13
N GLN A 111 10.85 18.20 11.41
CA GLN A 111 9.89 19.26 11.11
C GLN A 111 8.82 19.44 12.20
N PHE A 112 8.28 18.34 12.73
CA PHE A 112 7.07 18.37 13.57
C PHE A 112 7.36 18.12 15.06
N GLY A 113 8.61 17.89 15.46
CA GLY A 113 8.99 17.70 16.85
C GLY A 113 8.23 16.55 17.51
N THR A 114 7.53 16.83 18.61
CA THR A 114 6.75 15.83 19.36
C THR A 114 5.53 15.30 18.61
N ALA A 115 4.99 16.06 17.65
CA ALA A 115 3.82 15.66 16.87
C ALA A 115 4.15 14.74 15.67
N TYR A 116 5.42 14.34 15.51
CA TYR A 116 5.89 13.65 14.32
C TYR A 116 5.16 12.34 14.01
N MET A 117 4.85 11.52 15.03
CA MET A 117 4.13 10.25 14.83
C MET A 117 2.73 10.49 14.27
N LYS A 118 2.01 11.47 14.82
CA LYS A 118 0.68 11.84 14.33
C LYS A 118 0.73 12.28 12.87
N GLN A 119 1.69 13.13 12.51
CA GLN A 119 1.84 13.61 11.13
C GLN A 119 2.27 12.48 10.18
N PHE A 120 3.13 11.57 10.66
CA PHE A 120 3.54 10.40 9.92
C PHE A 120 2.36 9.46 9.63
N ASP A 121 1.51 9.19 10.61
CA ASP A 121 0.32 8.34 10.43
C ASP A 121 -0.71 8.96 9.47
N ILE A 122 -0.90 10.29 9.56
CA ILE A 122 -1.73 11.05 8.60
C ILE A 122 -1.16 10.93 7.19
N TYR A 123 0.16 11.11 7.03
CA TYR A 123 0.85 10.97 5.74
C TYR A 123 0.64 9.59 5.13
N VAL A 124 0.89 8.54 5.90
CA VAL A 124 0.72 7.15 5.46
C VAL A 124 -0.72 6.86 5.05
N THR A 125 -1.68 7.36 5.81
CA THR A 125 -3.10 7.17 5.53
C THR A 125 -3.51 7.90 4.25
N ALA A 126 -3.08 9.15 4.09
CA ALA A 126 -3.28 9.94 2.88
C ALA A 126 -2.70 9.23 1.65
N LEU A 127 -1.47 8.71 1.77
CA LEU A 127 -0.79 7.96 0.71
C LEU A 127 -1.54 6.69 0.30
N ALA A 128 -1.99 5.88 1.27
CA ALA A 128 -2.75 4.66 0.98
C ALA A 128 -4.08 4.96 0.28
N ASN A 129 -4.76 6.04 0.67
CA ASN A 129 -6.02 6.47 0.06
C ASN A 129 -5.82 7.00 -1.37
N GLU A 130 -4.78 7.79 -1.60
CA GLU A 130 -4.40 8.30 -2.92
C GLU A 130 -4.11 7.15 -3.89
N ILE A 131 -3.28 6.20 -3.47
CA ILE A 131 -2.97 4.99 -4.23
C ILE A 131 -4.23 4.16 -4.50
N SER A 132 -5.08 3.96 -3.49
CA SER A 132 -6.32 3.19 -3.65
C SER A 132 -7.26 3.77 -4.70
N GLN A 133 -7.41 5.10 -4.71
CA GLN A 133 -8.23 5.79 -5.71
C GLN A 133 -7.63 5.69 -7.10
N ARG A 134 -6.32 5.92 -7.24
CA ARG A 134 -5.64 5.80 -8.53
C ARG A 134 -5.72 4.39 -9.09
N GLY A 135 -5.49 3.38 -8.24
CA GLY A 135 -5.65 1.98 -8.62
C GLY A 135 -7.09 1.64 -9.05
N GLY A 136 -8.09 2.31 -8.47
CA GLY A 136 -9.50 2.27 -8.90
C GLY A 136 -9.74 2.70 -10.35
N LYS A 137 -8.94 3.65 -10.84
CA LYS A 137 -9.10 4.27 -12.16
C LYS A 137 -8.15 3.68 -13.21
N THR A 138 -7.23 2.81 -12.82
CA THR A 138 -6.19 2.26 -13.70
C THR A 138 -6.59 0.89 -14.23
N TYR A 139 -6.77 0.75 -15.54
CA TYR A 139 -7.29 -0.47 -16.19
C TYR A 139 -6.45 -1.73 -15.92
N ASP A 140 -5.13 -1.68 -16.10
CA ASP A 140 -4.22 -2.82 -15.90
C ASP A 140 -3.52 -2.84 -14.53
N TYR A 141 -4.10 -2.17 -13.52
CA TYR A 141 -3.48 -2.01 -12.20
C TYR A 141 -2.95 -3.34 -11.61
N CYS A 142 -3.78 -4.39 -11.61
CA CYS A 142 -3.39 -5.67 -11.02
C CYS A 142 -2.25 -6.35 -11.78
N LYS A 143 -2.26 -6.33 -13.12
CA LYS A 143 -1.19 -6.92 -13.93
C LYS A 143 0.13 -6.17 -13.76
N VAL A 144 0.08 -4.85 -13.73
CA VAL A 144 1.27 -4.02 -13.51
C VAL A 144 1.83 -4.24 -12.10
N ALA A 145 0.98 -4.29 -11.09
CA ALA A 145 1.40 -4.56 -9.71
C ALA A 145 1.98 -5.97 -9.54
N ASP A 146 1.43 -6.96 -10.24
CA ASP A 146 1.95 -8.31 -10.27
C ASP A 146 3.39 -8.36 -10.83
N GLY A 147 3.61 -7.77 -12.01
CA GLY A 147 4.93 -7.68 -12.59
C GLY A 147 5.91 -6.83 -11.74
N LEU A 148 5.41 -5.85 -10.99
CA LEU A 148 6.24 -5.08 -10.06
C LEU A 148 6.66 -5.93 -8.84
N LEU A 149 5.74 -6.76 -8.32
CA LEU A 149 6.03 -7.70 -7.24
C LEU A 149 7.06 -8.75 -7.66
N ASP A 150 6.98 -9.26 -8.88
CA ASP A 150 7.97 -10.21 -9.40
C ASP A 150 9.36 -9.57 -9.47
N LYS A 151 9.43 -8.34 -10.00
CA LYS A 151 10.69 -7.60 -10.11
C LYS A 151 11.30 -7.29 -8.74
N VAL A 152 10.52 -6.79 -7.78
CA VAL A 152 11.05 -6.47 -6.45
C VAL A 152 11.44 -7.72 -5.67
N ASN A 153 10.69 -8.82 -5.81
CA ASN A 153 11.05 -10.06 -5.13
C ASN A 153 12.33 -10.70 -5.69
N ALA A 154 12.72 -10.37 -6.92
CA ALA A 154 13.97 -10.81 -7.54
C ALA A 154 15.22 -10.04 -7.06
N VAL A 155 15.10 -8.79 -6.57
CA VAL A 155 16.27 -8.00 -6.12
C VAL A 155 16.77 -8.44 -4.74
N LYS A 156 18.01 -8.09 -4.38
CA LYS A 156 18.54 -8.35 -3.03
C LYS A 156 17.94 -7.39 -2.00
N ALA A 157 17.98 -7.76 -0.71
CA ALA A 157 17.38 -6.95 0.35
C ALA A 157 17.98 -5.54 0.42
N GLU A 158 19.28 -5.43 0.19
CA GLU A 158 20.07 -4.19 0.23
C GLU A 158 19.78 -3.27 -0.97
N GLU A 159 19.26 -3.84 -2.06
CA GLU A 159 18.96 -3.14 -3.31
C GLU A 159 17.55 -2.53 -3.32
N LEU A 160 16.75 -2.74 -2.27
CA LEU A 160 15.37 -2.26 -2.18
C LEU A 160 15.27 -0.74 -2.37
N GLY A 161 16.19 0.02 -1.76
CA GLY A 161 16.23 1.47 -1.89
C GLY A 161 16.42 1.91 -3.34
N THR A 162 17.44 1.38 -4.02
CA THR A 162 17.71 1.66 -5.43
C THR A 162 16.55 1.23 -6.34
N PHE A 163 15.98 0.06 -6.10
CA PHE A 163 14.82 -0.42 -6.86
C PHE A 163 13.61 0.51 -6.70
N SER A 164 13.33 0.93 -5.47
CA SER A 164 12.19 1.80 -5.15
C SER A 164 12.29 3.17 -5.82
N ALA A 165 13.51 3.70 -6.01
CA ALA A 165 13.74 4.97 -6.70
C ALA A 165 13.37 4.94 -8.19
N THR A 166 13.38 3.77 -8.83
CA THR A 166 13.07 3.61 -10.27
C THR A 166 11.76 2.88 -10.55
N ALA A 167 11.03 2.44 -9.52
CA ALA A 167 9.79 1.69 -9.67
C ALA A 167 8.72 2.50 -10.47
N PRO A 168 8.19 1.98 -11.59
CA PRO A 168 7.37 2.75 -12.53
C PRO A 168 5.93 3.01 -12.07
N MET A 169 5.43 2.28 -11.08
CA MET A 169 4.04 2.38 -10.60
C MET A 169 3.86 3.31 -9.39
N VAL A 170 4.98 3.68 -8.76
CA VAL A 170 5.02 4.48 -7.55
C VAL A 170 4.77 5.94 -7.93
N VAL A 171 3.67 6.52 -7.45
CA VAL A 171 3.42 7.96 -7.61
C VAL A 171 4.47 8.70 -6.80
N ARG A 172 5.44 9.26 -7.51
CA ARG A 172 6.37 10.25 -6.98
C ARG A 172 5.74 11.60 -7.26
N SER A 173 4.83 11.99 -6.38
CA SER A 173 4.40 13.37 -6.40
C SER A 173 5.60 14.27 -6.18
N SER A 174 5.52 15.48 -6.72
CA SER A 174 6.53 16.53 -6.57
C SER A 174 6.66 16.91 -5.10
N LEU A 175 7.40 16.11 -4.34
CA LEU A 175 7.73 16.42 -2.96
C LEU A 175 8.64 17.62 -3.01
N ASN A 176 8.03 18.79 -2.77
CA ASN A 176 8.59 20.13 -2.89
C ASN A 176 9.84 20.40 -2.02
N GLY A 177 10.32 19.39 -1.29
CA GLY A 177 11.57 19.44 -0.54
C GLY A 177 12.77 19.13 -1.45
N LYS A 178 13.58 20.16 -1.71
CA LYS A 178 14.91 20.02 -2.30
C LYS A 178 15.75 19.05 -1.45
N THR A 179 16.56 18.22 -2.09
CA THR A 179 17.57 17.41 -1.40
C THR A 179 18.64 18.34 -0.83
N CYS A 180 19.08 18.10 0.42
CA CYS A 180 20.21 18.78 1.06
C CYS A 180 21.55 18.21 0.59
#